data_AF-A0A0H3ZX58-F1
#
_entry.id   AF-A0A0H3ZX58-F1
#
_cell.length_a   1.000
_cell.length_b   1.000
_cell.length_c   1.000
_cell.angle_alpha   90.00
_cell.angle_beta   90.00
_cell.angle_gamma   90.00
#
_symmetry.space_group_name_H-M   'P 1'
#
loop_
_entity.id
_entity.type
_entity.pdbx_description
1 polymer ?
#
loop_
_entity_poly.entity_id
_entity_poly.type
_entity_poly.pdbx_seq_one_letter_code
_entity_poly.pdbx_strand_id
1 'polypeptide(L)'
;MSRNGPFPAGYNGSAFGAFPNEGQCKAPTKKSFVQDLLDKLERVESQKAEEQPPKNAIPVVNNSGDRRESILNNTPAIFEIVENPKADSSAPIYRLDRFDEVDGNEIIYEEAAREMGLDPDFVKAIAYIESTQGYYDRIHPKNTSFRPMNVQSKTWGKLAEELGYKPSDIETNITANVRTGALLLKRIWVRVPSPTVSKVASIYIFLGRETVNDYGARVELIYREKTWKN
;
A
#
# COMPACT_ATOMS: atom_id res chain seq x y z
N MET A 1 -38.53 19.44 72.10
CA MET A 1 -39.58 19.06 71.12
C MET A 1 -39.12 17.75 70.48
N SER A 2 -39.49 16.61 71.05
CA SER A 2 -40.62 15.72 70.66
C SER A 2 -40.32 14.89 69.41
N ARG A 3 -40.50 13.57 69.30
CA ARG A 3 -40.64 12.39 70.18
C ARG A 3 -40.74 11.19 69.20
N ASN A 4 -40.10 10.07 69.55
CA ASN A 4 -40.52 8.67 69.40
C ASN A 4 -41.54 8.22 68.33
N GLY A 5 -41.12 7.25 67.49
CA GLY A 5 -41.81 5.98 67.07
C GLY A 5 -43.26 6.00 66.55
N PRO A 6 -43.89 4.85 66.18
CA PRO A 6 -43.44 3.46 66.30
C PRO A 6 -43.68 2.56 65.04
N PHE A 7 -43.16 1.32 65.12
CA PHE A 7 -43.63 0.13 64.39
C PHE A 7 -45.07 -0.26 64.81
N PRO A 8 -45.75 -1.12 64.02
CA PRO A 8 -46.36 -2.28 64.65
C PRO A 8 -46.10 -3.62 63.93
N ALA A 9 -46.15 -4.64 64.76
CA ALA A 9 -46.01 -6.06 64.48
C ALA A 9 -47.32 -6.70 63.98
N GLY A 10 -47.20 -7.85 63.31
CA GLY A 10 -48.30 -8.76 63.01
C GLY A 10 -47.77 -10.15 62.66
N TYR A 11 -47.81 -11.04 63.66
CA TYR A 11 -47.37 -12.45 63.65
C TYR A 11 -48.55 -13.40 63.38
N ASN A 12 -48.19 -14.63 63.02
CA ASN A 12 -48.89 -15.94 63.18
C ASN A 12 -49.64 -16.55 61.99
N GLY A 13 -49.23 -17.80 61.69
CA GLY A 13 -50.01 -18.76 60.90
C GLY A 13 -49.20 -19.96 60.40
N SER A 14 -48.77 -20.83 61.31
CA SER A 14 -48.09 -22.10 61.03
C SER A 14 -48.91 -23.06 60.15
N ALA A 15 -48.25 -23.74 59.21
CA ALA A 15 -48.69 -25.06 58.74
C ALA A 15 -47.48 -25.90 58.31
N PHE A 16 -47.43 -27.09 58.89
CA PHE A 16 -46.44 -28.16 58.70
C PHE A 16 -46.45 -28.74 57.28
N GLY A 17 -45.26 -29.17 56.84
CA GLY A 17 -45.10 -30.44 56.14
C GLY A 17 -44.91 -30.39 54.63
N ALA A 18 -43.65 -30.47 54.19
CA ALA A 18 -43.20 -31.44 53.18
C ALA A 18 -41.68 -31.41 53.07
N PHE A 19 -41.08 -32.60 53.21
CA PHE A 19 -39.66 -32.89 53.09
C PHE A 19 -39.13 -32.62 51.66
N PRO A 20 -37.81 -32.40 51.52
CA PRO A 20 -37.22 -31.86 50.30
C PRO A 20 -37.34 -32.86 49.15
N ASN A 21 -37.85 -32.37 48.01
CA ASN A 21 -37.71 -33.10 46.76
C ASN A 21 -36.25 -32.92 46.32
N GLU A 22 -35.48 -34.01 46.38
CA GLU A 22 -34.12 -34.12 45.91
C GLU A 22 -34.07 -33.74 44.43
N GLY A 23 -33.84 -32.45 44.18
CA GLY A 23 -33.46 -31.92 42.89
C GLY A 23 -32.11 -32.51 42.53
N GLN A 24 -32.15 -33.60 41.79
CA GLN A 24 -31.04 -34.31 41.17
C GLN A 24 -29.85 -33.37 40.88
N CYS A 25 -28.79 -33.49 41.67
CA CYS A 25 -27.46 -33.09 41.25
C CYS A 25 -27.10 -33.92 40.01
N LYS A 26 -27.42 -33.40 38.82
CA LYS A 26 -26.88 -33.94 37.58
C LYS A 26 -25.37 -33.79 37.65
N ALA A 27 -24.68 -34.91 37.85
CA ALA A 27 -23.23 -34.97 37.73
C ALA A 27 -22.82 -34.34 36.38
N PRO A 28 -21.78 -33.50 36.34
CA PRO A 28 -21.29 -32.97 35.08
C PRO A 28 -20.93 -34.16 34.19
N THR A 29 -21.64 -34.33 33.09
CA THR A 29 -21.27 -35.30 32.07
C THR A 29 -19.89 -34.90 31.58
N LYS A 30 -18.88 -35.72 31.90
CA LYS A 30 -17.53 -35.52 31.39
C LYS A 30 -17.63 -35.54 29.86
N LYS A 31 -17.53 -34.37 29.23
CA LYS A 31 -17.30 -34.28 27.80
C LYS A 31 -16.08 -35.13 27.48
N SER A 32 -16.15 -35.91 26.40
CA SER A 32 -14.99 -36.67 25.97
C SER A 32 -13.87 -35.68 25.65
N PHE A 33 -12.62 -36.09 25.90
CA PHE A 33 -11.45 -35.28 25.58
C PHE A 33 -11.47 -34.79 24.12
N VAL A 34 -12.01 -35.62 23.21
CA VAL A 34 -12.20 -35.28 21.80
C VAL A 34 -13.20 -34.14 21.61
N GLN A 35 -14.33 -34.15 22.31
CA GLN A 35 -15.31 -33.08 22.22
C GLN A 35 -14.79 -31.76 22.79
N ASP A 36 -14.02 -31.82 23.88
CA ASP A 36 -13.38 -30.64 24.45
C ASP A 36 -12.29 -30.07 23.51
N LEU A 37 -11.61 -30.92 22.74
CA LEU A 37 -10.64 -30.51 21.73
C LEU A 37 -11.32 -29.84 20.53
N LEU A 38 -12.43 -30.41 20.05
CA LEU A 38 -13.20 -29.88 18.92
C LEU A 38 -13.81 -28.52 19.27
N ASP A 39 -14.42 -28.38 20.45
CA ASP A 39 -14.98 -27.11 20.92
C ASP A 39 -13.89 -26.03 21.08
N LYS A 40 -12.64 -26.42 21.41
CA LYS A 40 -11.50 -25.49 21.50
C LYS A 40 -10.99 -25.08 20.11
N LEU A 41 -10.94 -26.01 19.15
CA LEU A 41 -10.54 -25.73 17.78
C LEU A 41 -11.55 -24.81 17.08
N GLU A 42 -12.85 -25.05 17.23
CA GLU A 42 -13.90 -24.18 16.69
C GLU A 42 -13.84 -22.76 17.28
N ARG A 43 -13.48 -22.62 18.57
CA ARG A 43 -13.26 -21.29 19.19
C ARG A 43 -12.03 -20.59 18.63
N VAL A 44 -10.95 -21.31 18.39
CA VAL A 44 -9.72 -20.73 17.80
C VAL A 44 -9.97 -20.31 16.35
N GLU A 45 -10.71 -21.12 15.58
CA GLU A 45 -11.09 -20.78 14.20
C GLU A 45 -12.07 -19.60 14.15
N SER A 46 -13.03 -19.53 15.07
CA SER A 46 -13.98 -18.41 15.18
C SER A 46 -13.29 -17.11 15.60
N GLN A 47 -12.29 -17.18 16.50
CA GLN A 47 -11.51 -16.00 16.92
C GLN A 47 -10.58 -15.48 15.81
N LYS A 48 -10.14 -16.35 14.90
CA LYS A 48 -9.32 -15.97 13.74
C LYS A 48 -10.14 -15.32 12.60
N ALA A 49 -11.47 -15.47 12.62
CA ALA A 49 -12.36 -14.97 11.58
C ALA A 49 -12.97 -13.58 11.88
N GLU A 50 -12.80 -13.03 13.09
CA GLU A 50 -13.47 -11.77 13.52
C GLU A 50 -12.53 -10.65 13.97
N GLU A 51 -11.22 -10.76 13.75
CA GLU A 51 -10.30 -9.66 14.07
C GLU A 51 -10.39 -8.56 13.00
N GLN A 52 -11.41 -7.71 13.11
CA GLN A 52 -11.49 -6.49 12.33
C GLN A 52 -10.25 -5.62 12.64
N PRO A 53 -9.53 -5.12 11.63
CA PRO A 53 -8.35 -4.30 11.87
C PRO A 53 -8.74 -3.08 12.73
N PRO A 54 -7.86 -2.62 13.64
CA PRO A 54 -8.19 -1.54 14.55
C PRO A 54 -8.64 -0.30 13.77
N LYS A 55 -9.70 0.36 14.26
CA LYS A 55 -10.42 1.47 13.60
C LYS A 55 -9.56 2.68 13.16
N ASN A 56 -8.27 2.69 13.53
CA ASN A 56 -7.28 3.72 13.22
C ASN A 56 -5.99 3.18 12.54
N ALA A 57 -5.97 1.92 12.08
CA ALA A 57 -4.81 1.38 11.37
C ALA A 57 -4.73 1.93 9.94
N ILE A 58 -3.53 2.27 9.49
CA ILE A 58 -3.27 2.58 8.07
C ILE A 58 -3.62 1.32 7.26
N PRO A 59 -4.50 1.40 6.26
CA PRO A 59 -4.94 0.22 5.52
C PRO A 59 -3.79 -0.36 4.68
N VAL A 60 -3.68 -1.68 4.66
CA VAL A 60 -2.82 -2.39 3.71
C VAL A 60 -3.54 -2.53 2.38
N VAL A 61 -2.91 -2.10 1.30
CA VAL A 61 -3.51 -2.02 -0.04
C VAL A 61 -2.55 -2.62 -1.06
N ASN A 62 -2.88 -3.80 -1.58
CA ASN A 62 -2.01 -4.54 -2.51
C ASN A 62 -2.57 -4.66 -3.93
N ASN A 63 -3.86 -4.42 -4.15
CA ASN A 63 -4.42 -4.43 -5.50
C ASN A 63 -4.15 -3.10 -6.24
N SER A 64 -4.03 -3.19 -7.57
CA SER A 64 -3.67 -2.05 -8.42
C SER A 64 -4.69 -0.91 -8.42
N GLY A 65 -5.99 -1.21 -8.25
CA GLY A 65 -7.06 -0.21 -8.27
C GLY A 65 -6.98 0.70 -7.06
N ASP A 66 -6.98 0.11 -5.87
CA ASP A 66 -6.98 0.82 -4.60
C ASP A 66 -5.65 1.55 -4.36
N ARG A 67 -4.51 0.99 -4.79
CA ARG A 67 -3.21 1.70 -4.75
C ARG A 67 -3.26 2.98 -5.58
N ARG A 68 -3.85 2.92 -6.77
CA ARG A 68 -4.03 4.07 -7.66
C ARG A 68 -4.93 5.12 -7.02
N GLU A 69 -6.05 4.70 -6.45
CA GLU A 69 -6.96 5.61 -5.76
C GLU A 69 -6.26 6.28 -4.57
N SER A 70 -5.52 5.51 -3.76
CA SER A 70 -4.75 6.03 -2.64
C SER A 70 -3.70 7.05 -3.08
N ILE A 71 -3.01 6.79 -4.19
CA ILE A 71 -2.07 7.75 -4.78
C ILE A 71 -2.82 9.00 -5.25
N LEU A 72 -3.89 8.89 -6.03
CA LEU A 72 -4.61 10.04 -6.60
C LEU A 72 -5.30 10.91 -5.54
N ASN A 73 -5.75 10.31 -4.44
CA ASN A 73 -6.44 11.01 -3.36
C ASN A 73 -5.52 11.34 -2.18
N ASN A 74 -4.24 10.99 -2.29
CA ASN A 74 -3.24 11.10 -1.24
C ASN A 74 -3.68 10.53 0.12
N THR A 75 -4.44 9.43 0.12
CA THR A 75 -4.90 8.79 1.37
C THR A 75 -3.79 7.92 1.97
N PRO A 76 -3.69 7.81 3.30
CA PRO A 76 -2.74 6.89 3.94
C PRO A 76 -2.99 5.43 3.51
N ALA A 77 -1.92 4.72 3.15
CA ALA A 77 -1.98 3.29 2.86
C ALA A 77 -0.58 2.66 3.03
N ILE A 78 -0.54 1.35 3.21
CA ILE A 78 0.67 0.53 3.18
C ILE A 78 0.65 -0.31 1.90
N PHE A 79 1.70 -0.19 1.10
CA PHE A 79 1.92 -0.98 -0.12
C PHE A 79 2.96 -2.05 0.17
N GLU A 80 2.51 -3.28 0.39
CA GLU A 80 3.43 -4.39 0.64
C GLU A 80 4.06 -4.85 -0.66
N ILE A 81 5.37 -5.02 -0.61
CA ILE A 81 6.15 -5.61 -1.69
C ILE A 81 7.37 -6.30 -1.10
N VAL A 82 7.58 -7.54 -1.50
CA VAL A 82 8.65 -8.40 -1.00
C VAL A 82 9.84 -8.36 -1.95
N GLU A 83 11.05 -8.39 -1.40
CA GLU A 83 12.27 -8.53 -2.19
C GLU A 83 12.27 -9.84 -2.99
N ASN A 84 12.82 -9.80 -4.19
CA ASN A 84 13.00 -10.98 -5.03
C ASN A 84 14.47 -11.09 -5.44
N PRO A 85 15.28 -11.92 -4.76
CA PRO A 85 16.71 -12.05 -5.07
C PRO A 85 16.97 -12.71 -6.44
N LYS A 86 15.93 -13.23 -7.11
CA LYS A 86 16.01 -13.83 -8.45
C LYS A 86 15.64 -12.87 -9.57
N ALA A 87 15.24 -11.64 -9.26
CA ALA A 87 14.94 -10.63 -10.28
C ALA A 87 16.22 -10.34 -11.09
N ASP A 88 16.10 -10.36 -12.41
CA ASP A 88 17.21 -10.13 -13.31
C ASP A 88 17.40 -8.63 -13.56
N SER A 89 18.61 -8.13 -13.30
CA SER A 89 18.99 -6.73 -13.57
C SER A 89 19.71 -6.57 -14.92
N SER A 90 19.84 -7.63 -15.71
CA SER A 90 20.48 -7.59 -17.02
C SER A 90 19.78 -6.60 -17.96
N ALA A 91 20.54 -5.97 -18.85
CA ALA A 91 19.99 -5.03 -19.82
C ALA A 91 19.19 -5.80 -20.89
N PRO A 92 18.00 -5.34 -21.31
CA PRO A 92 17.38 -5.87 -22.51
C PRO A 92 18.30 -5.66 -23.71
N ILE A 93 18.39 -6.65 -24.59
CA ILE A 93 19.32 -6.69 -25.74
C ILE A 93 19.09 -5.51 -26.72
N TYR A 94 17.92 -4.89 -26.69
CA TYR A 94 17.47 -3.85 -27.64
C TYR A 94 17.61 -2.40 -27.13
N ARG A 95 18.47 -2.14 -26.13
CA ARG A 95 18.72 -0.77 -25.67
C ARG A 95 19.39 0.07 -26.76
N LEU A 96 18.90 1.30 -26.95
CA LEU A 96 19.56 2.31 -27.76
C LEU A 96 19.88 3.51 -26.87
N ASP A 97 21.12 3.60 -26.38
CA ASP A 97 21.59 4.69 -25.49
C ASP A 97 21.46 6.08 -26.12
N ARG A 98 21.28 6.17 -27.44
CA ARG A 98 21.09 7.41 -28.20
C ARG A 98 19.80 8.19 -27.88
N PHE A 99 18.96 7.70 -26.98
CA PHE A 99 17.67 8.32 -26.62
C PHE A 99 17.58 8.77 -25.17
N ASP A 100 18.72 8.91 -24.49
CA ASP A 100 18.77 9.49 -23.16
C ASP A 100 18.18 10.92 -23.16
N GLU A 101 17.11 11.13 -22.41
CA GLU A 101 16.48 12.45 -22.19
C GLU A 101 16.85 13.04 -20.82
N VAL A 102 17.74 12.37 -20.07
CA VAL A 102 18.36 12.91 -18.85
C VAL A 102 19.41 13.94 -19.23
N ASP A 103 20.25 13.63 -20.21
CA ASP A 103 21.25 14.56 -20.73
C ASP A 103 20.57 15.81 -21.32
N GLY A 104 21.04 16.99 -20.92
CA GLY A 104 20.45 18.30 -21.27
C GLY A 104 19.24 18.75 -20.42
N ASN A 105 18.66 17.90 -19.56
CA ASN A 105 17.52 18.24 -18.69
C ASN A 105 17.76 18.02 -17.19
N GLU A 106 19.01 17.78 -16.78
CA GLU A 106 19.38 17.41 -15.41
C GLU A 106 18.76 18.30 -14.33
N ILE A 107 18.76 19.62 -14.54
CA ILE A 107 18.21 20.61 -13.61
C ILE A 107 16.74 20.33 -13.30
N ILE A 108 15.95 19.93 -14.30
CA ILE A 108 14.51 19.65 -14.12
C ILE A 108 14.30 18.48 -13.17
N TYR A 109 15.10 17.42 -13.31
CA TYR A 109 15.03 16.25 -12.44
C TYR A 109 15.50 16.57 -11.02
N GLU A 110 16.56 17.37 -10.88
CA GLU A 110 17.07 17.81 -9.58
C GLU A 110 16.07 18.68 -8.82
N GLU A 111 15.46 19.64 -9.51
CA GLU A 111 14.43 20.50 -8.93
C GLU A 111 13.20 19.69 -8.51
N ALA A 112 12.69 18.83 -9.40
CA ALA A 112 11.54 17.97 -9.09
C ALA A 112 11.83 17.01 -7.92
N ALA A 113 13.01 16.39 -7.89
CA ALA A 113 13.41 15.52 -6.79
C ALA A 113 13.50 16.29 -5.47
N ARG A 114 14.11 17.48 -5.49
CA ARG A 114 14.22 18.36 -4.32
C ARG A 114 12.85 18.78 -3.79
N GLU A 115 11.93 19.20 -4.66
CA GLU A 115 10.56 19.59 -4.29
C GLU A 115 9.80 18.44 -3.64
N MET A 116 10.02 17.20 -4.09
CA MET A 116 9.37 16.01 -3.56
C MET A 116 10.13 15.37 -2.39
N GLY A 117 11.33 15.85 -2.05
CA GLY A 117 12.21 15.22 -1.07
C GLY A 117 12.55 13.78 -1.44
N LEU A 118 12.95 13.58 -2.70
CA LEU A 118 13.47 12.34 -3.28
C LEU A 118 14.96 12.51 -3.61
N ASP A 119 15.66 11.38 -3.76
CA ASP A 119 17.00 11.38 -4.33
C ASP A 119 16.93 11.72 -5.84
N PRO A 120 17.63 12.76 -6.33
CA PRO A 120 17.63 13.09 -7.75
C PRO A 120 18.14 11.94 -8.64
N ASP A 121 19.09 11.14 -8.17
CA ASP A 121 19.62 10.01 -8.95
C ASP A 121 18.55 8.92 -9.13
N PHE A 122 17.61 8.76 -8.18
CA PHE A 122 16.49 7.83 -8.34
C PHE A 122 15.50 8.31 -9.41
N VAL A 123 15.18 9.61 -9.41
CA VAL A 123 14.30 10.19 -10.45
C VAL A 123 14.96 10.08 -11.83
N LYS A 124 16.26 10.37 -11.93
CA LYS A 124 17.05 10.21 -13.17
C LYS A 124 17.09 8.74 -13.63
N ALA A 125 17.25 7.78 -12.71
CA ALA A 125 17.24 6.35 -13.05
C ALA A 125 15.92 5.88 -13.67
N ILE A 126 14.78 6.35 -13.15
CA ILE A 126 13.46 6.08 -13.72
C ILE A 126 13.33 6.72 -15.11
N ALA A 127 13.67 8.00 -15.25
CA ALA A 127 13.61 8.68 -16.54
C ALA A 127 14.50 8.00 -17.59
N TYR A 128 15.70 7.57 -17.21
CA TYR A 128 16.62 6.86 -18.10
C TYR A 128 16.07 5.50 -18.56
N ILE A 129 15.51 4.68 -17.68
CA ILE A 129 14.97 3.37 -18.11
C ILE A 129 13.73 3.52 -19.00
N GLU A 130 12.83 4.45 -18.68
CA GLU A 130 11.62 4.72 -19.46
C GLU A 130 11.97 5.26 -20.85
N SER A 131 12.97 6.15 -20.91
CA SER A 131 13.42 6.75 -22.15
C SER A 131 14.23 5.78 -23.04
N THR A 132 15.03 4.88 -22.48
CA THR A 132 15.91 3.98 -23.26
C THR A 132 15.29 2.63 -23.61
N GLN A 133 14.28 2.16 -22.86
CA GLN A 133 13.55 0.92 -23.16
C GLN A 133 12.29 1.16 -24.01
N GLY A 134 11.81 2.40 -24.12
CA GLY A 134 10.64 2.81 -24.90
C GLY A 134 10.80 2.80 -26.43
N TYR A 135 11.77 2.09 -27.03
CA TYR A 135 11.95 2.07 -28.50
C TYR A 135 10.67 1.60 -29.24
N TYR A 136 9.89 0.70 -28.64
CA TYR A 136 8.60 0.27 -29.20
C TYR A 136 7.55 1.40 -29.22
N ASP A 137 7.68 2.39 -28.35
CA ASP A 137 6.74 3.52 -28.29
C ASP A 137 6.94 4.54 -29.41
N ARG A 138 8.09 4.50 -30.09
CA ARG A 138 8.40 5.40 -31.21
C ARG A 138 7.67 5.03 -32.51
N ILE A 139 7.24 3.77 -32.63
CA ILE A 139 6.64 3.21 -33.85
C ILE A 139 5.12 3.00 -33.74
N HIS A 140 4.50 3.40 -32.63
CA HIS A 140 3.06 3.23 -32.40
C HIS A 140 2.36 4.57 -32.08
N PRO A 141 1.55 5.11 -33.02
CA PRO A 141 0.89 6.42 -32.89
C PRO A 141 -0.30 6.44 -31.90
N LYS A 142 -0.43 5.45 -31.01
CA LYS A 142 -1.54 5.31 -30.05
C LYS A 142 -1.08 5.41 -28.59
N ASN A 143 0.13 5.90 -28.34
CA ASN A 143 0.68 5.93 -27.00
C ASN A 143 0.03 6.99 -26.13
N THR A 144 -0.45 6.53 -24.98
CA THR A 144 -1.10 7.35 -23.96
C THR A 144 -0.16 7.74 -22.82
N SER A 145 1.09 7.28 -22.86
CA SER A 145 2.15 7.57 -21.88
C SER A 145 3.21 8.45 -22.54
N PHE A 146 3.66 9.49 -21.83
CA PHE A 146 4.54 10.51 -22.41
C PHE A 146 5.88 10.57 -21.69
N ARG A 147 6.95 10.71 -22.47
CA ARG A 147 8.34 10.83 -22.01
C ARG A 147 8.55 12.15 -21.23
N PRO A 148 9.58 12.24 -20.37
CA PRO A 148 10.62 11.24 -20.10
C PRO A 148 10.24 10.18 -19.05
N MET A 149 9.22 10.43 -18.21
CA MET A 149 8.85 9.51 -17.12
C MET A 149 7.65 8.62 -17.48
N ASN A 150 7.31 8.47 -18.76
CA ASN A 150 6.22 7.60 -19.23
C ASN A 150 4.87 7.81 -18.48
N VAL A 151 4.57 9.05 -18.09
CA VAL A 151 3.37 9.39 -17.31
C VAL A 151 2.16 9.54 -18.24
N GLN A 152 1.06 8.88 -17.90
CA GLN A 152 -0.19 8.96 -18.66
C GLN A 152 -1.08 10.09 -18.15
N SER A 153 -1.41 11.06 -19.02
CA SER A 153 -2.29 12.19 -18.71
C SER A 153 -3.67 11.74 -18.21
N LYS A 154 -4.25 10.73 -18.86
CA LYS A 154 -5.57 10.17 -18.49
C LYS A 154 -5.59 9.54 -17.09
N THR A 155 -4.49 8.92 -16.67
CA THR A 155 -4.43 8.21 -15.39
C THR A 155 -3.95 9.13 -14.26
N TRP A 156 -2.98 9.99 -14.54
CA TRP A 156 -2.24 10.76 -13.53
C TRP A 156 -2.46 12.28 -13.63
N GLY A 157 -3.35 12.75 -14.52
CA GLY A 157 -3.62 14.17 -14.74
C GLY A 157 -4.00 14.94 -13.47
N LYS A 158 -4.72 14.29 -12.53
CA LYS A 158 -5.02 14.89 -11.22
C LYS A 158 -3.76 15.28 -10.44
N LEU A 159 -2.69 14.50 -10.54
CA LEU A 159 -1.41 14.83 -9.90
C LEU A 159 -0.77 16.07 -10.53
N ALA A 160 -0.90 16.25 -11.85
CA ALA A 160 -0.43 17.46 -12.53
C ALA A 160 -1.25 18.68 -12.13
N GLU A 161 -2.57 18.54 -11.98
CA GLU A 161 -3.46 19.62 -11.50
C GLU A 161 -3.08 20.07 -10.09
N GLU A 162 -2.73 19.14 -9.19
CA GLU A 162 -2.23 19.48 -7.85
C GLU A 162 -0.93 20.31 -7.87
N LEU A 163 -0.13 20.16 -8.93
CA LEU A 163 1.11 20.91 -9.15
C LEU A 163 0.88 22.21 -9.93
N GLY A 164 -0.38 22.54 -10.29
CA GLY A 164 -0.74 23.74 -11.04
C GLY A 164 -0.62 23.62 -12.56
N TYR A 165 -0.46 22.40 -13.08
CA TYR A 165 -0.44 22.11 -14.52
C TYR A 165 -1.80 21.64 -15.03
N LYS A 166 -2.03 21.75 -16.34
CA LYS A 166 -3.13 21.04 -17.00
C LYS A 166 -2.72 19.59 -17.22
N PRO A 167 -3.66 18.62 -17.21
CA PRO A 167 -3.35 17.24 -17.57
C PRO A 167 -2.66 17.08 -18.93
N SER A 168 -3.00 17.93 -19.91
CA SER A 168 -2.38 17.97 -21.24
C SER A 168 -0.90 18.40 -21.22
N ASP A 169 -0.47 19.11 -20.18
CA ASP A 169 0.91 19.59 -20.08
C ASP A 169 1.88 18.41 -19.87
N ILE A 170 1.41 17.30 -19.27
CA ILE A 170 2.19 16.05 -19.15
C ILE A 170 2.70 15.57 -20.52
N GLU A 171 1.95 15.84 -21.60
CA GLU A 171 2.23 15.34 -22.95
C GLU A 171 3.20 16.23 -23.73
N THR A 172 3.28 17.51 -23.37
CA THR A 172 3.92 18.56 -24.19
C THR A 172 4.99 19.36 -23.44
N ASN A 173 5.04 19.24 -22.11
CA ASN A 173 5.96 19.97 -21.25
C ASN A 173 6.74 18.99 -20.36
N ILE A 174 8.05 18.90 -20.60
CA ILE A 174 8.95 18.03 -19.86
C ILE A 174 8.95 18.31 -18.36
N THR A 175 8.89 19.57 -17.92
CA THR A 175 8.83 19.93 -16.50
C THR A 175 7.55 19.42 -15.86
N ALA A 176 6.41 19.55 -16.54
CA ALA A 176 5.13 19.03 -16.05
C ALA A 176 5.17 17.49 -15.95
N ASN A 177 5.71 16.81 -16.96
CA ASN A 177 5.86 15.36 -16.96
C ASN A 177 6.74 14.87 -15.80
N VAL A 178 7.94 15.45 -15.65
CA VAL A 178 8.92 15.08 -14.63
C VAL A 178 8.41 15.35 -13.22
N ARG A 179 7.84 16.54 -12.96
CA ARG A 179 7.28 16.86 -11.64
C ARG A 179 6.11 15.93 -11.28
N THR A 180 5.25 15.62 -12.25
CA THR A 180 4.14 14.67 -12.05
C THR A 180 4.64 13.26 -11.75
N GLY A 181 5.65 12.79 -12.50
CA GLY A 181 6.30 11.51 -12.25
C GLY A 181 7.00 11.45 -10.89
N ALA A 182 7.68 12.52 -10.49
CA ALA A 182 8.32 12.63 -9.18
C ALA A 182 7.29 12.61 -8.04
N LEU A 183 6.15 13.30 -8.19
CA LEU A 183 5.06 13.24 -7.20
C LEU A 183 4.48 11.82 -7.09
N LEU A 184 4.30 11.12 -8.22
CA LEU A 184 3.88 9.71 -8.22
C LEU A 184 4.88 8.83 -7.45
N LEU A 185 6.18 8.94 -7.77
CA LEU A 185 7.25 8.20 -7.06
C LEU A 185 7.24 8.52 -5.56
N LYS A 186 7.08 9.79 -5.18
CA LYS A 186 7.00 10.20 -3.78
C LYS A 186 5.84 9.52 -3.06
N ARG A 187 4.66 9.48 -3.69
CA ARG A 187 3.47 8.86 -3.10
C ARG A 187 3.63 7.36 -2.94
N ILE A 188 4.31 6.67 -3.87
CA ILE A 188 4.64 5.26 -3.72
C ILE A 188 5.67 5.09 -2.58
N TRP A 189 6.75 5.88 -2.59
CA TRP A 189 7.85 5.78 -1.64
C TRP A 189 7.39 5.84 -0.18
N VAL A 190 6.52 6.79 0.17
CA VAL A 190 6.03 6.95 1.55
C VAL A 190 5.04 5.87 2.00
N ARG A 191 4.50 5.08 1.06
CA ARG A 191 3.53 4.01 1.33
C ARG A 191 4.18 2.63 1.37
N VAL A 192 5.41 2.49 0.86
CA VAL A 192 6.16 1.23 0.91
C VAL A 192 6.94 1.13 2.23
N PRO A 193 6.72 0.10 3.06
CA PRO A 193 7.54 -0.13 4.25
C PRO A 193 8.99 -0.44 3.89
N SER A 194 9.93 0.25 4.55
CA SER A 194 11.37 0.15 4.28
C SER A 194 11.66 0.23 2.76
N PRO A 195 11.39 1.40 2.15
CA PRO A 195 11.44 1.55 0.70
C PRO A 195 12.88 1.39 0.20
N THR A 196 13.02 0.65 -0.89
CA THR A 196 14.23 0.53 -1.70
C THR A 196 13.91 1.00 -3.12
N VAL A 197 14.93 1.35 -3.90
CA VAL A 197 14.74 1.79 -5.29
C VAL A 197 14.06 0.67 -6.09
N SER A 198 14.49 -0.59 -5.94
CA SER A 198 13.88 -1.74 -6.61
C SER A 198 12.39 -1.96 -6.28
N LYS A 199 11.99 -1.83 -5.02
CA LYS A 199 10.59 -1.97 -4.58
C LYS A 199 9.70 -0.88 -5.18
N VAL A 200 10.13 0.37 -5.04
CA VAL A 200 9.34 1.52 -5.51
C VAL A 200 9.23 1.50 -7.04
N ALA A 201 10.33 1.20 -7.74
CA ALA A 201 10.35 1.06 -9.20
C ALA A 201 9.44 -0.08 -9.68
N SER A 202 9.40 -1.22 -8.99
CA SER A 202 8.52 -2.35 -9.34
C SER A 202 7.03 -1.94 -9.26
N ILE A 203 6.64 -1.21 -8.21
CA ILE A 203 5.27 -0.69 -8.08
C ILE A 203 4.99 0.40 -9.11
N TYR A 204 5.97 1.24 -9.42
CA TYR A 204 5.85 2.31 -10.40
C TYR A 204 5.46 1.79 -11.78
N ILE A 205 6.16 0.76 -12.29
CA ILE A 205 5.85 0.16 -13.59
C ILE A 205 4.51 -0.59 -13.58
N PHE A 206 4.14 -1.20 -12.45
CA PHE A 206 2.84 -1.83 -12.27
C PHE A 206 2.38 -1.80 -10.81
N LEU A 207 1.30 -1.08 -10.55
CA LEU A 207 0.83 -0.86 -9.18
C LEU A 207 0.47 -2.16 -8.45
N GLY A 208 0.09 -3.23 -9.14
CA GLY A 208 -0.28 -4.51 -8.54
C GLY A 208 0.90 -5.43 -8.19
N ARG A 209 2.14 -4.94 -8.14
CA ARG A 209 3.30 -5.77 -7.76
C ARG A 209 3.31 -6.09 -6.27
N GLU A 210 3.45 -7.37 -5.97
CA GLU A 210 3.66 -7.90 -4.61
C GLU A 210 5.12 -8.34 -4.39
N THR A 211 5.91 -8.47 -5.45
CA THR A 211 7.34 -8.81 -5.41
C THR A 211 8.14 -7.93 -6.36
N VAL A 212 9.41 -7.70 -6.03
CA VAL A 212 10.35 -7.01 -6.93
C VAL A 212 10.48 -7.77 -8.24
N ASN A 213 10.40 -7.05 -9.35
CA ASN A 213 10.55 -7.60 -10.70
C ASN A 213 11.86 -7.16 -11.35
N ASP A 214 12.13 -7.69 -12.55
CA ASP A 214 13.33 -7.39 -13.33
C ASP A 214 13.46 -5.89 -13.65
N TYR A 215 12.34 -5.21 -13.90
CA TYR A 215 12.33 -3.75 -14.06
C TYR A 215 12.86 -3.05 -12.81
N GLY A 216 12.34 -3.39 -11.62
CA GLY A 216 12.81 -2.80 -10.37
C GLY A 216 14.28 -3.11 -10.09
N ALA A 217 14.71 -4.36 -10.29
CA ALA A 217 16.10 -4.76 -10.15
C ALA A 217 17.02 -4.01 -11.14
N ARG A 218 16.53 -3.74 -12.35
CA ARG A 218 17.26 -2.98 -13.36
C ARG A 218 17.37 -1.50 -13.00
N VAL A 219 16.31 -0.87 -12.49
CA VAL A 219 16.36 0.52 -12.02
C VAL A 219 17.35 0.67 -10.87
N GLU A 220 17.38 -0.28 -9.94
CA GLU A 220 18.38 -0.30 -8.85
C GLU A 220 19.81 -0.32 -9.40
N LEU A 221 20.08 -1.16 -10.41
CA LEU A 221 21.40 -1.20 -11.04
C LEU A 221 21.74 0.13 -11.74
N ILE A 222 20.79 0.68 -12.51
CA ILE A 222 20.94 1.98 -13.19
C ILE A 222 21.21 3.10 -12.16
N TYR A 223 20.46 3.14 -11.07
CA TYR A 223 20.63 4.09 -9.97
C TYR A 223 22.03 4.00 -9.35
N ARG A 224 22.49 2.79 -9.05
CA ARG A 224 23.80 2.55 -8.44
C ARG A 224 24.97 2.89 -9.36
N GLU A 225 24.87 2.53 -10.63
CA GLU A 225 25.94 2.70 -11.62
C GLU A 225 25.88 4.06 -12.32
N LYS A 226 24.77 4.79 -12.20
CA LYS A 226 24.50 6.07 -12.86
C LYS A 226 24.72 6.00 -14.37
N THR A 227 24.18 4.96 -15.01
CA THR A 227 24.45 4.64 -16.43
C THR A 227 23.98 5.70 -17.43
N TRP A 228 23.29 6.75 -16.99
CA TRP A 228 22.93 7.92 -17.79
C TRP A 228 24.08 8.94 -17.93
N LYS A 229 25.23 8.72 -17.28
CA LYS A 229 26.40 9.61 -17.35
C LYS A 229 27.46 9.15 -18.37
N ASN A 230 27.06 8.38 -19.37
CA ASN A 230 27.97 7.70 -20.30
C ASN A 230 28.38 8.55 -21.50
#